data_AF-A0A0L6W8I2-F1
#
_entry.id   AF-A0A0L6W8I2-F1
#
_cell.length_a   1.000
_cell.length_b   1.000
_cell.length_c   1.000
_cell.angle_alpha   90.00
_cell.angle_beta   90.00
_cell.angle_gamma   90.00
#
_symmetry.space_group_name_H-M   'P 1'
#
loop_
_entity.id
_entity.type
_entity.pdbx_description
1 polymer ?
#
loop_
_entity_poly.entity_id
_entity_poly.type
_entity_poly.pdbx_seq_one_letter_code
_entity_poly.pdbx_strand_id
1 'polypeptide(L)'
;MEEAKPRRANTSQVRRYDPKKFGAIPDVEIGSWWATRMECSRDAIHAYVVFFFINESNLKQISSPTVAGISGGPEGAYSVALSGGYEDDVDLGYAFTYTGSGGRALKGTKAAPKNLRTAPQSSDQTFDNPRSCETGKPIRVVRGFKLQSKYAPSEGYRYDGLYKVEKANTLTV
;
A
#
# COMPACT_ATOMS: atom_id res chain seq x y z
N MET A 1 -31.06 -3.36 7.53
CA MET A 1 -29.91 -3.69 6.68
C MET A 1 -28.75 -3.93 7.62
N GLU A 2 -28.16 -5.11 7.64
CA GLU A 2 -27.04 -5.41 8.54
C GLU A 2 -25.82 -4.58 8.13
N GLU A 3 -25.31 -3.78 9.05
CA GLU A 3 -24.15 -2.93 8.84
C GLU A 3 -22.94 -3.81 8.50
N ALA A 4 -22.33 -3.61 7.33
CA ALA A 4 -21.20 -4.43 6.89
C ALA A 4 -20.01 -4.21 7.83
N LYS A 5 -19.71 -5.20 8.69
CA LYS A 5 -18.64 -5.10 9.69
C LYS A 5 -17.25 -5.27 9.07
N PRO A 6 -16.20 -4.67 9.65
CA PRO A 6 -14.83 -4.89 9.20
C PRO A 6 -14.46 -6.36 9.31
N ARG A 7 -13.65 -6.83 8.37
CA ARG A 7 -13.04 -8.15 8.45
C ARG A 7 -12.21 -8.22 9.72
N ARG A 8 -12.50 -9.22 10.55
CA ARG A 8 -11.65 -9.56 11.69
C ARG A 8 -10.34 -10.11 11.16
N ALA A 9 -9.33 -9.27 11.08
CA ALA A 9 -7.99 -9.72 10.73
C ALA A 9 -7.47 -10.70 11.78
N ASN A 10 -6.55 -11.57 11.35
CA ASN A 10 -5.90 -12.51 12.26
C ASN A 10 -5.31 -11.78 13.48
N THR A 11 -5.69 -12.19 14.69
CA THR A 11 -5.20 -11.63 15.95
C THR A 11 -3.81 -12.16 16.32
N SER A 12 -3.35 -13.22 15.65
CA SER A 12 -1.98 -13.71 15.76
C SER A 12 -0.98 -12.65 15.32
N GLN A 13 0.16 -12.61 16.03
CA GLN A 13 1.29 -11.75 15.64
C GLN A 13 1.99 -12.26 14.36
N VAL A 14 1.67 -13.47 13.91
CA VAL A 14 2.23 -14.10 12.70
C VAL A 14 1.22 -14.05 11.56
N ARG A 15 1.66 -13.62 10.38
CA ARG A 15 0.82 -13.64 9.17
C ARG A 15 0.61 -15.08 8.71
N ARG A 16 -0.62 -15.40 8.30
CA ARG A 16 -0.96 -16.71 7.73
C ARG A 16 -0.35 -16.92 6.34
N TYR A 17 -0.22 -15.84 5.57
CA TYR A 17 0.27 -15.88 4.19
C TYR A 17 1.47 -14.95 4.00
N ASP A 18 2.34 -15.30 3.05
CA ASP A 18 3.43 -14.42 2.64
C ASP A 18 2.86 -13.23 1.84
N PRO A 19 3.09 -11.97 2.26
CA PRO A 19 2.68 -10.81 1.48
C PRO A 19 3.52 -10.57 0.22
N LYS A 20 4.74 -11.13 0.13
CA LYS A 20 5.68 -10.95 -1.00
C LYS A 20 5.39 -11.92 -2.16
N LYS A 21 4.11 -12.15 -2.44
CA LYS A 21 3.63 -12.94 -3.57
C LYS A 21 2.81 -12.08 -4.51
N PHE A 22 2.79 -12.46 -5.78
CA PHE A 22 1.89 -11.88 -6.77
C PHE A 22 0.50 -12.53 -6.70
N GLY A 23 -0.52 -11.78 -7.11
CA GLY A 23 -1.89 -12.27 -7.19
C GLY A 23 -2.64 -12.25 -5.85
N ALA A 24 -3.74 -12.98 -5.80
CA ALA A 24 -4.68 -12.99 -4.67
C ALA A 24 -4.10 -13.70 -3.44
N ILE A 25 -4.54 -13.25 -2.26
CA ILE A 25 -4.30 -13.94 -1.00
C ILE A 25 -5.47 -14.91 -0.76
N PRO A 26 -5.22 -16.19 -0.43
CA PRO A 26 -6.29 -17.14 -0.15
C PRO A 26 -7.17 -16.65 1.01
N ASP A 27 -8.46 -16.97 0.96
CA ASP A 27 -9.47 -16.61 1.96
C ASP A 27 -9.74 -15.10 2.13
N VAL A 28 -9.22 -14.26 1.23
CA VAL A 28 -9.49 -12.81 1.21
C VAL A 28 -10.14 -12.42 -0.11
N GLU A 29 -11.44 -12.22 -0.05
CA GLU A 29 -12.27 -11.88 -1.22
C GLU A 29 -12.17 -10.39 -1.56
N ILE A 30 -12.39 -10.06 -2.83
CA ILE A 30 -12.56 -8.69 -3.29
C ILE A 30 -13.74 -8.06 -2.54
N GLY A 31 -13.57 -6.82 -2.07
CA GLY A 31 -14.54 -6.14 -1.21
C GLY A 31 -14.28 -6.34 0.28
N SER A 32 -13.41 -7.27 0.68
CA SER A 32 -12.94 -7.36 2.07
C SER A 32 -12.37 -6.03 2.52
N TRP A 33 -12.76 -5.57 3.71
CA TRP A 33 -12.30 -4.31 4.26
C TRP A 33 -11.83 -4.43 5.71
N TRP A 34 -10.92 -3.54 6.09
CA TRP A 34 -10.30 -3.49 7.41
C TRP A 34 -10.41 -2.08 7.98
N ALA A 35 -10.60 -1.97 9.30
CA ALA A 35 -10.63 -0.67 9.95
C ALA A 35 -9.25 0.02 9.88
N THR A 36 -8.17 -0.76 9.89
CA THR A 36 -6.80 -0.23 9.91
C THR A 36 -5.88 -0.85 8.84
N ARG A 37 -4.86 -0.10 8.42
CA ARG A 37 -3.75 -0.65 7.59
C ARG A 37 -3.03 -1.81 8.25
N MET A 38 -3.00 -1.84 9.58
CA MET A 38 -2.34 -2.89 10.34
C MET A 38 -3.04 -4.23 10.13
N GLU A 39 -4.38 -4.23 10.19
CA GLU A 39 -5.21 -5.40 9.95
C GLU A 39 -5.10 -5.88 8.49
N CYS A 40 -5.15 -4.96 7.53
CA CYS A 40 -4.89 -5.27 6.11
C CYS A 40 -3.51 -5.92 5.89
N SER A 41 -2.49 -5.46 6.63
CA SER A 41 -1.14 -6.01 6.59
C SER A 41 -1.05 -7.39 7.24
N ARG A 42 -1.80 -7.65 8.31
CA ARG A 42 -1.86 -8.97 8.98
C ARG A 42 -2.47 -10.04 8.09
N ASP A 43 -3.44 -9.67 7.26
CA ASP A 43 -4.04 -10.53 6.23
C ASP A 43 -3.19 -10.59 4.94
N ALA A 44 -1.96 -10.07 4.97
CA ALA A 44 -0.96 -10.12 3.89
C ALA A 44 -1.36 -9.41 2.58
N ILE A 45 -2.44 -8.61 2.59
CA ILE A 45 -2.92 -7.91 1.40
C ILE A 45 -1.97 -6.78 1.02
N HIS A 46 -1.62 -5.93 1.98
CA HIS A 46 -0.64 -4.85 1.80
C HIS A 46 0.29 -4.75 3.00
N ALA A 47 1.51 -5.25 2.85
CA ALA A 47 2.45 -5.35 3.95
C ALA A 47 3.87 -4.98 3.52
N TYR A 48 4.57 -4.29 4.42
CA TYR A 48 6.01 -4.27 4.49
C TYR A 48 6.43 -5.11 5.71
N VAL A 49 7.48 -5.91 5.57
CA VAL A 49 8.00 -6.77 6.64
C VAL A 49 9.28 -6.13 7.12
N VAL A 50 9.30 -5.64 8.36
CA VAL A 50 10.55 -5.33 9.06
C VAL A 50 10.68 -6.35 10.18
N PHE A 51 11.69 -7.20 10.06
CA PHE A 51 12.08 -8.05 11.17
C PHE A 51 12.76 -7.17 12.22
N PHE A 52 12.15 -7.06 13.40
CA PHE A 52 12.82 -6.52 14.57
C PHE A 52 13.35 -7.70 15.38
N PHE A 53 14.67 -7.77 15.53
CA PHE A 53 15.29 -8.60 16.56
C PHE A 53 15.04 -7.93 17.90
N ILE A 54 14.28 -8.59 18.78
CA ILE A 54 14.11 -8.13 20.16
C ILE A 54 15.27 -8.66 21.01
N ASN A 55 15.78 -9.85 20.69
CA ASN A 55 17.05 -10.41 21.15
C ASN A 55 17.49 -11.59 20.24
N GLU A 56 18.67 -12.15 20.50
CA GLU A 56 19.29 -13.25 19.72
C GLU A 56 18.41 -14.50 19.58
N SER A 57 17.42 -14.70 20.45
CA SER A 57 16.53 -15.87 20.45
C SER A 57 15.06 -15.56 20.12
N ASN A 58 14.67 -14.29 19.94
CA ASN A 58 13.28 -13.90 19.67
C ASN A 58 13.17 -12.95 18.48
N LEU A 59 12.85 -13.55 17.33
CA LEU A 59 12.45 -12.83 16.14
C LEU A 59 10.98 -12.42 16.29
N LYS A 60 10.71 -11.13 16.50
CA LYS A 60 9.34 -10.61 16.42
C LYS A 60 9.10 -10.09 15.01
N GLN A 61 8.27 -10.80 14.26
CA GLN A 61 7.77 -10.28 12.99
C GLN A 61 6.82 -9.10 13.30
N ILE A 62 7.35 -7.88 13.25
CA ILE A 62 6.52 -6.68 13.36
C ILE A 62 6.21 -6.19 11.95
N SER A 63 4.93 -6.15 11.62
CA SER A 63 4.43 -5.49 10.43
C SER A 63 4.64 -3.96 10.52
N SER A 64 5.61 -3.41 9.78
CA SER A 64 5.85 -1.95 9.67
C SER A 64 6.65 -1.64 8.39
N PRO A 65 6.53 -0.46 7.74
CA PRO A 65 5.74 0.72 8.08
C PRO A 65 4.30 0.63 7.59
N THR A 66 3.35 1.05 8.44
CA THR A 66 1.91 1.22 8.14
C THR A 66 1.59 2.25 7.06
N VAL A 67 2.60 2.81 6.39
CA VAL A 67 2.52 4.08 5.66
C VAL A 67 3.05 3.99 4.22
N ALA A 68 3.73 2.91 3.84
CA ALA A 68 4.22 2.76 2.47
C ALA A 68 3.03 2.61 1.51
N GLY A 69 3.05 3.41 0.44
CA GLY A 69 2.06 3.33 -0.64
C GLY A 69 2.23 2.09 -1.51
N ILE A 70 3.47 1.62 -1.69
CA ILE A 70 3.82 0.47 -2.53
C ILE A 70 4.47 -0.61 -1.65
N SER A 71 4.10 -1.87 -1.87
CA SER A 71 4.86 -3.04 -1.44
C SER A 71 5.39 -3.76 -2.68
N GLY A 72 6.71 -3.91 -2.80
CA GLY A 72 7.34 -4.48 -3.99
C GLY A 72 8.65 -5.19 -3.70
N GLY A 73 9.17 -5.85 -4.73
CA GLY A 73 10.42 -6.59 -4.73
C GLY A 73 11.11 -6.53 -6.11
N PRO A 74 12.12 -7.39 -6.36
CA PRO A 74 12.95 -7.32 -7.57
C PRO A 74 12.18 -7.43 -8.89
N GLU A 75 11.05 -8.14 -8.87
CA GLU A 75 10.21 -8.40 -10.05
C GLU A 75 9.01 -7.45 -10.15
N GLY A 76 8.96 -6.39 -9.35
CA GLY A 76 7.88 -5.41 -9.36
C GLY A 76 7.05 -5.37 -8.07
N ALA A 77 5.91 -4.69 -8.13
CA ALA A 77 5.03 -4.45 -6.99
C ALA A 77 4.10 -5.64 -6.73
N TYR A 78 3.97 -6.03 -5.47
CA TYR A 78 3.00 -7.02 -5.00
C TYR A 78 1.64 -6.38 -4.72
N SER A 79 1.65 -5.18 -4.14
CA SER A 79 0.45 -4.43 -3.78
C SER A 79 0.67 -2.93 -3.72
N VAL A 80 -0.41 -2.17 -3.93
CA VAL A 80 -0.45 -0.71 -3.76
C VAL A 80 -1.65 -0.28 -2.92
N ALA A 81 -1.47 0.79 -2.16
CA ALA A 81 -2.51 1.42 -1.36
C ALA A 81 -2.76 2.86 -1.85
N LEU A 82 -3.97 3.10 -2.35
CA LEU A 82 -4.46 4.42 -2.70
C LEU A 82 -5.03 5.05 -1.43
N SER A 83 -4.46 6.16 -0.96
CA SER A 83 -4.87 6.78 0.31
C SER A 83 -4.87 8.32 0.26
N GLY A 84 -4.87 8.93 -0.92
CA GLY A 84 -4.93 10.39 -1.11
C GLY A 84 -3.63 11.10 -0.75
N GLY A 85 -2.48 10.53 -1.13
CA GLY A 85 -1.16 11.07 -0.81
C GLY A 85 -0.57 12.00 -1.88
N TYR A 86 -1.13 11.98 -3.08
CA TYR A 86 -0.67 12.71 -4.26
C TYR A 86 -1.88 13.30 -4.97
N GLU A 87 -1.79 14.58 -5.32
CA GLU A 87 -2.88 15.34 -5.97
C GLU A 87 -3.08 14.94 -7.44
N ASP A 88 -2.03 14.41 -8.07
CA ASP A 88 -2.05 13.96 -9.47
C ASP A 88 -2.67 12.56 -9.67
N ASP A 89 -3.02 11.87 -8.58
CA ASP A 89 -3.66 10.55 -8.66
C ASP A 89 -5.10 10.69 -9.19
N VAL A 90 -5.40 10.05 -10.31
CA VAL A 90 -6.75 9.99 -10.90
C VAL A 90 -7.32 8.59 -10.72
N ASP A 91 -8.47 8.46 -10.07
CA ASP A 91 -9.13 7.16 -9.85
C ASP A 91 -10.44 7.05 -10.64
N LEU A 92 -10.45 6.14 -11.62
CA LEU A 92 -11.61 5.81 -12.46
C LEU A 92 -12.31 4.53 -12.00
N GLY A 93 -11.90 3.94 -10.88
CA GLY A 93 -12.46 2.70 -10.34
C GLY A 93 -11.82 1.48 -11.01
N TYR A 94 -12.09 1.25 -12.30
CA TYR A 94 -11.50 0.14 -13.05
C TYR A 94 -10.05 0.40 -13.49
N ALA A 95 -9.62 1.67 -13.47
CA ALA A 95 -8.27 2.11 -13.78
C ALA A 95 -7.90 3.31 -12.91
N PHE A 96 -6.62 3.56 -12.70
CA PHE A 96 -6.14 4.74 -12.00
C PHE A 96 -4.71 5.10 -12.42
N THR A 97 -4.37 6.38 -12.28
CA THR A 97 -3.00 6.86 -12.30
C THR A 97 -2.46 6.83 -10.87
N TYR A 98 -1.25 6.29 -10.70
CA TYR A 98 -0.61 6.20 -9.39
C TYR A 98 0.76 6.84 -9.43
N THR A 99 0.95 7.87 -8.63
CA THR A 99 2.25 8.51 -8.47
C THR A 99 3.13 7.68 -7.53
N GLY A 100 4.35 7.37 -7.98
CA GLY A 100 5.34 6.60 -7.22
C GLY A 100 5.65 7.22 -5.85
N SER A 101 6.16 6.40 -4.92
CA SER A 101 6.55 6.88 -3.58
C SER A 101 8.02 7.31 -3.52
N GLY A 102 8.30 8.50 -2.98
CA GLY A 102 9.65 9.07 -2.95
C GLY A 102 9.59 10.60 -2.97
N GLY A 103 10.73 11.26 -3.15
CA GLY A 103 10.78 12.70 -3.41
C GLY A 103 10.43 13.64 -2.24
N ARG A 104 9.96 13.14 -1.09
CA ARG A 104 9.65 13.96 0.10
C ARG A 104 10.72 13.82 1.18
N ALA A 105 11.12 14.94 1.79
CA ALA A 105 11.93 14.95 3.00
C ALA A 105 11.15 14.36 4.19
N LEU A 106 11.20 13.03 4.39
CA LEU A 106 10.44 12.36 5.47
C LEU A 106 10.98 12.63 6.88
N LYS A 107 12.18 13.23 7.01
CA LYS A 107 12.74 13.70 8.27
C LYS A 107 12.25 15.13 8.51
N GLY A 108 11.51 15.35 9.59
CA GLY A 108 11.11 16.68 10.02
C GLY A 108 12.32 17.58 10.27
N THR A 109 12.13 18.90 10.17
CA THR A 109 13.16 19.89 10.53
C THR A 109 13.13 20.15 12.04
N LYS A 110 14.14 20.84 12.59
CA LYS A 110 14.11 21.29 14.01
C LYS A 110 12.88 22.16 14.32
N ALA A 111 12.38 22.90 13.33
CA ALA A 111 11.19 23.76 13.46
C ALA A 111 9.86 23.00 13.24
N ALA A 112 9.88 21.90 12.48
CA ALA A 112 8.70 21.06 12.20
C ALA A 112 9.07 19.56 12.33
N PRO A 113 9.17 19.04 13.57
CA PRO A 113 9.70 17.70 13.83
C PRO A 113 8.76 16.55 13.41
N LYS A 114 7.49 16.83 13.10
CA LYS A 114 6.50 15.81 12.72
C LYS A 114 6.38 15.66 11.20
N ASN A 115 6.81 14.50 10.70
CA ASN A 115 6.39 13.83 9.46
C ASN A 115 5.85 14.74 8.34
N LEU A 116 6.73 15.22 7.46
CA LEU A 116 6.40 15.91 6.19
C LEU A 116 5.80 14.95 5.13
N ARG A 117 5.01 13.95 5.55
CA ARG A 117 4.40 12.94 4.67
C ARG A 117 3.38 13.52 3.70
N THR A 118 2.77 14.64 4.08
CA THR A 118 1.82 15.43 3.28
C THR A 118 2.45 16.71 2.73
N ALA A 119 3.76 16.91 2.92
CA ALA A 119 4.44 18.06 2.34
C ALA A 119 4.53 17.90 0.81
N PRO A 120 4.69 19.00 0.06
CA PRO A 120 4.98 18.95 -1.36
C PRO A 120 6.18 18.06 -1.67
N GLN A 121 6.24 17.49 -2.88
CA GLN A 121 7.45 16.80 -3.36
C GLN A 121 8.64 17.79 -3.30
N SER A 122 9.74 17.34 -2.72
CA SER A 122 11.01 18.08 -2.59
C SER A 122 12.09 17.64 -3.59
N SER A 123 11.87 16.55 -4.34
CA SER A 123 12.72 16.11 -5.44
C SER A 123 11.96 15.16 -6.37
N ASP A 124 12.39 15.09 -7.63
CA ASP A 124 11.88 14.10 -8.58
C ASP A 124 12.33 12.68 -8.21
N GLN A 125 11.51 11.70 -8.56
CA GLN A 125 11.87 10.29 -8.45
C GLN A 125 12.53 9.83 -9.75
N THR A 126 13.70 9.21 -9.66
CA THR A 126 14.30 8.51 -10.80
C THR A 126 13.51 7.24 -11.10
N PHE A 127 13.07 7.12 -12.34
CA PHE A 127 12.23 6.02 -12.82
C PHE A 127 13.05 5.06 -13.68
N ASP A 128 14.10 4.47 -13.10
CA ASP A 128 15.10 3.72 -13.88
C ASP A 128 14.65 2.29 -14.23
N ASN A 129 13.51 1.81 -13.70
CA ASN A 129 13.01 0.48 -14.06
C ASN A 129 11.51 0.25 -13.78
N PRO A 130 10.61 0.31 -14.77
CA PRO A 130 9.19 -0.02 -14.64
C PRO A 130 8.92 -1.53 -14.52
N ARG A 131 9.59 -2.25 -13.60
CA ARG A 131 9.50 -3.72 -13.49
C ARG A 131 8.08 -4.28 -13.49
N SER A 132 7.14 -3.60 -12.84
CA SER A 132 5.72 -4.02 -12.83
C SER A 132 5.05 -3.95 -14.20
N CYS A 133 5.44 -2.98 -15.04
CA CYS A 133 4.95 -2.82 -16.41
C CYS A 133 5.55 -3.91 -17.32
N GLU A 134 6.85 -4.17 -17.19
CA GLU A 134 7.57 -5.17 -17.99
C GLU A 134 7.09 -6.59 -17.69
N THR A 135 6.92 -6.92 -16.42
CA THR A 135 6.57 -8.27 -16.00
C THR A 135 5.08 -8.59 -16.12
N GLY A 136 4.22 -7.56 -16.22
CA GLY A 136 2.76 -7.72 -16.31
C GLY A 136 2.13 -8.46 -15.12
N LYS A 137 2.86 -8.59 -14.01
CA LYS A 137 2.41 -9.36 -12.84
C LYS A 137 1.26 -8.63 -12.14
N PRO A 138 0.27 -9.37 -11.61
CA PRO A 138 -0.89 -8.77 -10.97
C PRO A 138 -0.53 -8.12 -9.63
N ILE A 139 -1.03 -6.91 -9.43
CA ILE A 139 -0.86 -6.07 -8.24
C ILE A 139 -2.17 -6.03 -7.47
N ARG A 140 -2.12 -6.32 -6.17
CA ARG A 140 -3.28 -6.11 -5.28
C ARG A 140 -3.49 -4.62 -5.01
N VAL A 141 -4.72 -4.16 -5.14
CA VAL A 141 -5.08 -2.75 -4.91
C VAL A 141 -5.93 -2.61 -3.66
N VAL A 142 -5.53 -1.68 -2.80
CA VAL A 142 -6.27 -1.30 -1.61
C VAL A 142 -6.66 0.17 -1.68
N ARG A 143 -7.96 0.48 -1.57
CA ARG A 143 -8.45 1.86 -1.45
C ARG A 143 -8.69 2.20 0.02
N GLY A 144 -8.15 3.32 0.47
CA GLY A 144 -8.36 3.84 1.81
C GLY A 144 -9.35 5.01 1.83
N PHE A 145 -10.06 5.18 2.95
CA PHE A 145 -11.12 6.18 3.12
C PHE A 145 -10.68 7.65 2.94
N LYS A 146 -9.38 7.94 3.05
CA LYS A 146 -8.83 9.29 2.83
C LYS A 146 -8.61 9.63 1.36
N LEU A 147 -8.73 8.64 0.47
CA LEU A 147 -8.64 8.86 -0.96
C LEU A 147 -9.79 9.78 -1.41
N GLN A 148 -9.45 10.87 -2.10
CA GLN A 148 -10.42 11.81 -2.66
C GLN A 148 -11.01 11.24 -3.96
N SER A 149 -11.79 10.18 -3.84
CA SER A 149 -12.38 9.44 -4.96
C SER A 149 -13.76 8.92 -4.58
N LYS A 150 -14.72 8.95 -5.51
CA LYS A 150 -16.04 8.34 -5.32
C LYS A 150 -16.01 6.82 -5.14
N TYR A 151 -14.88 6.19 -5.47
CA TYR A 151 -14.67 4.75 -5.31
C TYR A 151 -14.02 4.39 -3.97
N ALA A 152 -13.56 5.38 -3.21
CA ALA A 152 -13.02 5.16 -1.87
C ALA A 152 -14.11 4.60 -0.93
N PRO A 153 -13.77 3.71 0.00
CA PRO A 153 -14.70 3.32 1.04
C PRO A 153 -14.99 4.51 1.97
N SER A 154 -16.16 4.53 2.61
CA SER A 154 -16.52 5.56 3.60
C SER A 154 -15.61 5.51 4.84
N GLU A 155 -15.08 4.33 5.15
CA GLU A 155 -14.18 4.11 6.28
C GLU A 155 -13.16 3.01 5.98
N GLY A 156 -12.06 3.02 6.74
CA GLY A 156 -11.04 1.97 6.68
C GLY A 156 -10.37 1.81 5.31
N TYR A 157 -10.08 0.56 4.97
CA TYR A 157 -9.33 0.15 3.79
C TYR A 157 -9.99 -1.06 3.14
N ARG A 158 -10.27 -1.01 1.84
CA ARG A 158 -10.94 -2.09 1.09
C ARG A 158 -10.02 -2.66 0.02
N TYR A 159 -9.98 -3.99 -0.09
CA TYR A 159 -9.29 -4.69 -1.16
C TYR A 159 -10.15 -4.73 -2.42
N ASP A 160 -9.69 -4.06 -3.47
CA ASP A 160 -10.46 -3.85 -4.70
C ASP A 160 -9.98 -4.73 -5.86
N GLY A 161 -9.21 -5.77 -5.55
CA GLY A 161 -8.81 -6.80 -6.50
C GLY A 161 -7.43 -6.62 -7.11
N LEU A 162 -7.24 -7.31 -8.23
CA LEU A 162 -5.97 -7.39 -8.95
C LEU A 162 -5.98 -6.48 -10.18
N TYR A 163 -4.91 -5.71 -10.33
CA TYR A 163 -4.68 -4.79 -11.43
C TYR A 163 -3.35 -5.12 -12.10
N LYS A 164 -3.11 -4.56 -13.29
CA LYS A 164 -1.83 -4.63 -13.98
C LYS A 164 -1.37 -3.22 -14.32
N VAL A 165 -0.06 -3.03 -14.42
CA VAL A 165 0.51 -1.77 -14.91
C VAL A 165 0.53 -1.85 -16.43
N GLU A 166 -0.26 -1.03 -17.09
CA GLU A 166 -0.25 -0.96 -18.56
C GLU A 166 0.84 -0.03 -19.10
N LYS A 167 1.11 1.07 -18.40
CA LYS A 167 2.09 2.06 -18.80
C LYS A 167 2.71 2.71 -17.57
N ALA A 168 3.99 3.03 -17.65
CA ALA A 168 4.66 3.81 -16.62
C ALA A 168 5.71 4.73 -17.25
N ASN A 169 5.60 6.03 -16.98
CA ASN A 169 6.48 7.05 -17.54
C ASN A 169 6.77 8.12 -16.49
N THR A 170 7.89 8.81 -16.64
CA THR A 170 8.17 10.05 -15.91
C THR A 170 7.31 11.18 -16.49
N LEU A 171 6.66 11.96 -15.64
CA LEU A 171 6.05 13.22 -16.06
C LEU A 171 7.18 14.25 -16.18
N THR A 172 7.53 14.65 -17.40
CA THR A 172 8.39 15.82 -17.64
C THR A 172 7.50 17.04 -17.71
N VAL A 173 7.71 17.99 -16.79
CA VAL A 173 7.15 19.35 -16.84
C VAL A 173 7.87 20.23 -17.84
#